data_AF-D8M6J2-F1
#
_entry.id   AF-D8M6J2-F1
#
_cell.length_a   1.000
_cell.length_b   1.000
_cell.length_c   1.000
_cell.angle_alpha   90.00
_cell.angle_beta   90.00
_cell.angle_gamma   90.00
#
_symmetry.space_group_name_H-M   'P 1'
#
loop_
_entity.id
_entity.type
_entity.pdbx_description
1 polymer ?
#
loop_
_entity_poly.entity_id
_entity_poly.type
_entity_poly.pdbx_seq_one_letter_code
_entity_poly.pdbx_strand_id
1 'polypeptide(L)'
;MLTCAVGKTLPRQLIRAFSSKTFTVKLPEFKVHHTDPLPTTTEVTEEECLRIARNMVTMRRMEIESDPLYVMRKIRGFLHLYDGEEACGTGINEAIKPHDDWITSYRCHGVEFLRMGAGEAGVKAVINELLGHASGSAHGKGGSMHMYEPDKNFFGGSGIVGAQTPVGTGLAFAEQYLHMLNNRDKSVPEGETNICVTMFGDGASNQGQVWESANMAKLWHLPQIFVIENNQYGMGTSTERSSSSTEYYMMGKHHIAGIQADGNNVFAVREACRRAREICVAGNGPIFLELKTYRYHGHSMSDPGVTYRTRDEIQNVRQTRDSVNYIGHILMENGIMDEKQWKEFQNSIKKEVKGWVNDCLKETPPEDSALFTDVFYGETPDFIRNIEYCESKSKTPLL
;
A
#
# COMPACT_ATOMS: atom_id res chain seq x y z
N MET A 1 -21.07 -44.94 25.10
CA MET A 1 -22.35 -44.30 25.46
C MET A 1 -22.11 -42.80 25.54
N LEU A 2 -23.00 -42.03 24.91
CA LEU A 2 -23.09 -40.56 24.80
C LEU A 2 -22.02 -39.87 23.91
N THR A 3 -22.27 -39.68 22.62
CA THR A 3 -23.17 -38.73 21.91
C THR A 3 -22.47 -37.42 21.53
N CYS A 4 -22.20 -37.35 20.23
CA CYS A 4 -21.81 -36.19 19.44
C CYS A 4 -22.91 -35.11 19.50
N ALA A 5 -22.53 -33.86 19.77
CA ALA A 5 -23.40 -32.70 19.62
C ALA A 5 -22.85 -31.82 18.49
N VAL A 6 -23.44 -32.00 17.31
CA VAL A 6 -23.23 -31.18 16.12
C VAL A 6 -23.91 -29.82 16.36
N GLY A 7 -23.09 -28.77 16.52
CA GLY A 7 -23.54 -27.40 16.71
C GLY A 7 -23.69 -26.66 15.38
N LYS A 8 -24.95 -26.53 14.94
CA LYS A 8 -25.55 -25.47 14.12
C LYS A 8 -24.73 -24.90 12.94
N THR A 9 -25.03 -25.43 11.77
CA THR A 9 -24.81 -24.86 10.43
C THR A 9 -25.22 -23.39 10.32
N LEU A 10 -24.29 -22.55 9.86
CA LEU A 10 -24.54 -21.21 9.32
C LEU A 10 -25.52 -21.26 8.13
N PRO A 11 -26.37 -20.24 7.92
CA PRO A 11 -27.26 -20.20 6.77
C PRO A 11 -26.44 -20.05 5.49
N ARG A 12 -26.61 -20.98 4.54
CA ARG A 12 -26.18 -20.84 3.15
C ARG A 12 -26.86 -19.62 2.52
N GLN A 13 -26.24 -18.45 2.60
CA GLN A 13 -26.58 -17.33 1.74
C GLN A 13 -25.87 -17.53 0.39
N LEU A 14 -26.68 -17.93 -0.61
CA LEU A 14 -26.52 -17.72 -2.06
C LEU A 14 -25.09 -17.45 -2.56
N ILE A 15 -24.24 -18.47 -2.61
CA ILE A 15 -23.15 -18.51 -3.58
C ILE A 15 -23.81 -18.89 -4.91
N ARG A 16 -24.33 -17.90 -5.64
CA ARG A 16 -24.59 -18.07 -7.08
C ARG A 16 -23.21 -18.27 -7.72
N ALA A 17 -23.02 -19.39 -8.40
CA ALA A 17 -21.90 -19.55 -9.32
C ALA A 17 -22.07 -18.50 -10.43
N PHE A 18 -21.41 -17.36 -10.29
CA PHE A 18 -21.36 -16.35 -11.34
C PHE A 18 -20.48 -16.91 -12.45
N SER A 19 -21.07 -17.16 -13.62
CA SER A 19 -20.32 -17.07 -14.87
C SER A 19 -19.75 -15.65 -14.90
N SER A 20 -18.44 -15.47 -14.67
CA SER A 20 -17.84 -14.15 -14.52
C SER A 20 -17.93 -13.39 -15.86
N LYS A 21 -18.95 -12.54 -15.98
CA LYS A 21 -19.11 -11.64 -17.11
C LYS A 21 -17.81 -10.82 -17.21
N THR A 22 -17.15 -10.93 -18.35
CA THR A 22 -15.95 -10.14 -18.66
C THR A 22 -16.36 -8.97 -19.54
N PHE A 23 -15.77 -7.81 -19.32
CA PHE A 23 -16.03 -6.60 -20.08
C PHE A 23 -14.75 -5.77 -20.24
N THR A 24 -14.72 -4.97 -21.29
CA THR A 24 -13.59 -4.10 -21.62
C THR A 24 -13.72 -2.74 -20.94
N VAL A 25 -12.69 -2.33 -20.21
CA VAL A 25 -12.57 -0.98 -19.65
C VAL A 25 -11.60 -0.17 -20.52
N LYS A 26 -11.99 1.07 -20.86
CA LYS A 26 -11.10 2.03 -21.52
C LYS A 26 -10.14 2.65 -20.51
N LEU A 27 -8.88 2.75 -20.89
CA LEU A 27 -7.81 3.31 -20.09
C LEU A 27 -7.39 4.67 -20.65
N PRO A 28 -6.97 5.61 -19.79
CA PRO A 28 -6.33 6.84 -20.22
C PRO A 28 -5.00 6.53 -20.94
N GLU A 29 -4.50 7.50 -21.70
CA GLU A 29 -3.19 7.39 -22.33
C GLU A 29 -2.08 7.36 -21.28
N PHE A 30 -1.12 6.46 -21.47
CA PHE A 30 0.09 6.37 -20.65
C PHE A 30 1.20 7.19 -21.31
N LYS A 31 1.96 7.95 -20.52
CA LYS A 31 3.25 8.44 -21.00
C LYS A 31 4.31 7.39 -20.72
N VAL A 32 5.15 7.14 -21.70
CA VAL A 32 6.20 6.12 -21.61
C VAL A 32 7.55 6.72 -21.93
N HIS A 33 8.59 6.15 -21.33
CA HIS A 33 9.97 6.53 -21.52
C HIS A 33 10.84 5.26 -21.62
N HIS A 34 11.51 5.06 -22.75
CA HIS A 34 12.29 3.85 -23.03
C HIS A 34 11.54 2.51 -22.80
N THR A 35 10.23 2.48 -23.06
CA THR A 35 9.40 1.26 -23.08
C THR A 35 8.33 1.40 -24.16
N ASP A 36 7.82 0.27 -24.64
CA ASP A 36 6.73 0.25 -25.60
C ASP A 36 5.45 0.85 -25.01
N PRO A 37 4.59 1.46 -25.85
CA PRO A 37 3.27 1.93 -25.44
C PRO A 37 2.44 0.83 -24.76
N LEU A 38 1.63 1.24 -23.78
CA LEU A 38 0.70 0.37 -23.07
C LEU A 38 -0.66 0.34 -23.78
N PRO A 39 -1.45 -0.74 -23.63
CA PRO A 39 -2.77 -0.82 -24.22
C PRO A 39 -3.71 0.24 -23.63
N THR A 40 -4.61 0.78 -24.45
CA THR A 40 -5.62 1.79 -24.05
C THR A 40 -6.94 1.15 -23.58
N THR A 41 -6.96 -0.17 -23.43
CA THR A 41 -8.09 -0.93 -22.93
C THR A 41 -7.59 -2.12 -22.13
N THR A 42 -8.42 -2.61 -21.20
CA THR A 42 -8.15 -3.86 -20.51
C THR A 42 -9.42 -4.65 -20.26
N GLU A 43 -9.29 -5.97 -20.24
CA GLU A 43 -10.37 -6.85 -19.81
C GLU A 43 -10.44 -6.90 -18.28
N VAL A 44 -11.66 -6.94 -17.76
CA VAL A 44 -11.98 -6.98 -16.34
C VAL A 44 -13.15 -7.94 -16.13
N THR A 45 -13.06 -8.77 -15.09
CA THR A 45 -14.20 -9.62 -14.69
C THR A 45 -15.09 -8.89 -13.68
N GLU A 46 -16.38 -9.21 -13.67
CA GLU A 46 -17.33 -8.69 -12.67
C GLU A 46 -16.83 -8.92 -11.23
N GLU A 47 -16.28 -10.10 -10.95
CA GLU A 47 -15.73 -10.47 -9.64
C GLU A 47 -14.54 -9.59 -9.25
N GLU A 48 -13.59 -9.41 -10.17
CA GLU A 48 -12.44 -8.53 -9.97
C GLU A 48 -12.90 -7.09 -9.70
N CYS A 49 -13.84 -6.58 -10.49
CA CYS A 49 -14.34 -5.21 -10.34
C CYS A 49 -15.02 -4.99 -8.99
N LEU A 50 -15.84 -5.93 -8.54
CA LEU A 50 -16.51 -5.88 -7.24
C LEU A 50 -15.53 -5.97 -6.07
N ARG A 51 -14.51 -6.82 -6.17
CA ARG A 51 -13.46 -6.96 -5.16
C ARG A 51 -12.62 -5.69 -5.05
N ILE A 52 -12.18 -5.13 -6.18
CA ILE A 52 -11.44 -3.85 -6.21
C ILE A 52 -12.29 -2.72 -5.60
N ALA A 53 -13.57 -2.63 -5.97
CA ALA A 53 -14.48 -1.64 -5.40
C ALA A 53 -14.62 -1.80 -3.87
N ARG A 54 -14.77 -3.03 -3.38
CA ARG A 54 -14.83 -3.32 -1.94
C ARG A 54 -13.55 -2.88 -1.23
N ASN A 55 -12.39 -3.21 -1.78
CA ASN A 55 -11.09 -2.86 -1.19
C ASN A 55 -10.92 -1.34 -1.06
N MET A 56 -11.17 -0.59 -2.15
CA MET A 56 -11.01 0.87 -2.16
C MET A 56 -12.03 1.57 -1.24
N VAL A 57 -13.29 1.12 -1.22
CA VAL A 57 -14.31 1.68 -0.31
C VAL A 57 -13.93 1.39 1.15
N THR A 58 -13.47 0.17 1.45
CA THR A 58 -13.05 -0.22 2.80
C THR A 58 -11.88 0.63 3.28
N MET A 59 -10.85 0.76 2.44
CA MET A 59 -9.66 1.59 2.71
C MET A 59 -10.05 3.05 2.98
N ARG A 60 -10.86 3.68 2.09
CA ARG A 60 -11.38 5.04 2.30
C ARG A 60 -12.13 5.18 3.62
N ARG A 61 -12.94 4.19 3.99
CA ARG A 61 -13.71 4.23 5.24
C ARG A 61 -12.83 4.06 6.47
N MET A 62 -11.82 3.19 6.42
CA MET A 62 -10.83 3.03 7.49
C MET A 62 -10.11 4.34 7.79
N GLU A 63 -9.66 5.05 6.76
CA GLU A 63 -8.99 6.35 6.91
C GLU A 63 -9.94 7.42 7.49
N ILE A 64 -11.18 7.50 6.97
CA ILE A 64 -12.20 8.44 7.47
C ILE A 64 -12.58 8.15 8.94
N GLU A 65 -12.64 6.90 9.36
CA GLU A 65 -12.92 6.56 10.76
C GLU A 65 -11.70 6.84 11.68
N SER A 66 -10.49 6.98 11.13
CA SER A 66 -9.27 7.30 11.89
C SER A 66 -9.18 8.80 12.25
N ASP A 67 -9.66 9.70 11.39
CA ASP A 67 -9.71 11.15 11.64
C ASP A 67 -10.36 11.52 13.00
N PRO A 68 -11.63 11.16 13.29
CA PRO A 68 -12.26 11.52 14.55
C PRO A 68 -11.55 10.89 15.76
N LEU A 69 -10.92 9.72 15.62
CA LEU A 69 -10.13 9.10 16.69
C LEU A 69 -8.88 9.93 17.03
N TYR A 70 -8.27 10.57 16.03
CA TYR A 70 -7.17 11.52 16.23
C TYR A 70 -7.66 12.80 16.92
N VAL A 71 -8.77 13.38 16.47
CA VAL A 71 -9.37 14.58 17.08
C VAL A 71 -9.73 14.33 18.56
N MET A 72 -10.23 13.13 18.87
CA MET A 72 -10.51 12.68 20.25
C MET A 72 -9.25 12.29 21.05
N ARG A 73 -8.05 12.42 20.48
CA ARG A 73 -6.75 12.07 21.08
C ARG A 73 -6.60 10.59 21.47
N LYS A 74 -7.37 9.71 20.83
CA LYS A 74 -7.20 8.26 20.91
C LYS A 74 -6.01 7.81 20.07
N ILE A 75 -5.89 8.34 18.85
CA ILE A 75 -4.68 8.28 18.05
C ILE A 75 -3.84 9.52 18.37
N ARG A 76 -2.51 9.39 18.46
CA ARG A 76 -1.57 10.46 18.81
C ARG A 76 -0.34 10.44 17.90
N GLY A 77 0.49 11.48 17.98
CA GLY A 77 1.70 11.57 17.17
C GLY A 77 1.38 11.94 15.74
N PHE A 78 1.84 11.13 14.79
CA PHE A 78 1.57 11.33 13.36
C PHE A 78 0.36 10.52 12.91
N LEU A 79 -0.41 11.07 11.96
CA LEU A 79 -1.44 10.33 11.23
C LEU A 79 -1.50 10.87 9.79
N HIS A 80 -1.13 10.03 8.83
CA HIS A 80 -1.04 10.37 7.40
C HIS A 80 -2.07 9.55 6.59
N LEU A 81 -3.26 10.11 6.39
CA LEU A 81 -4.38 9.39 5.76
C LEU A 81 -4.17 9.15 4.25
N TYR A 82 -4.37 7.92 3.78
CA TYR A 82 -4.17 7.55 2.37
C TYR A 82 -5.36 7.91 1.45
N ASP A 83 -6.30 8.74 1.91
CA ASP A 83 -7.55 8.98 1.20
C ASP A 83 -7.39 9.90 -0.02
N GLY A 84 -7.89 9.41 -1.16
CA GLY A 84 -7.66 9.97 -2.49
C GLY A 84 -6.62 9.20 -3.30
N GLU A 85 -5.82 8.35 -2.64
CA GLU A 85 -4.74 7.56 -3.25
C GLU A 85 -5.05 6.05 -3.30
N GLU A 86 -6.30 5.64 -2.99
CA GLU A 86 -6.66 4.21 -2.86
C GLU A 86 -6.39 3.39 -4.12
N ALA A 87 -6.53 4.01 -5.30
CA ALA A 87 -6.27 3.36 -6.57
C ALA A 87 -4.78 3.06 -6.78
N CYS A 88 -3.86 3.81 -6.17
CA CYS A 88 -2.42 3.56 -6.24
C CYS A 88 -2.10 2.21 -5.60
N GLY A 89 -2.33 2.08 -4.29
CA GLY A 89 -2.13 0.82 -3.58
C GLY A 89 -2.95 -0.33 -4.15
N THR A 90 -4.26 -0.13 -4.39
CA THR A 90 -5.11 -1.22 -4.87
C THR A 90 -4.65 -1.71 -6.25
N GLY A 91 -4.37 -0.81 -7.19
CA GLY A 91 -3.95 -1.19 -8.54
C GLY A 91 -2.60 -1.90 -8.56
N ILE A 92 -1.64 -1.49 -7.72
CA ILE A 92 -0.37 -2.21 -7.54
C ILE A 92 -0.62 -3.62 -7.00
N ASN A 93 -1.47 -3.76 -5.97
CA ASN A 93 -1.80 -5.05 -5.38
C ASN A 93 -2.47 -6.02 -6.38
N GLU A 94 -3.20 -5.50 -7.37
CA GLU A 94 -3.79 -6.31 -8.45
C GLU A 94 -2.78 -6.76 -9.53
N ALA A 95 -1.59 -6.15 -9.54
CA ALA A 95 -0.58 -6.39 -10.56
C ALA A 95 0.58 -7.26 -10.06
N ILE A 96 0.87 -7.22 -8.77
CA ILE A 96 1.96 -7.99 -8.13
C ILE A 96 1.47 -9.30 -7.52
N LYS A 97 2.41 -10.18 -7.17
CA LYS A 97 2.13 -11.43 -6.48
C LYS A 97 2.27 -11.28 -4.96
N PRO A 98 1.64 -12.16 -4.17
CA PRO A 98 1.74 -12.12 -2.71
C PRO A 98 3.19 -12.19 -2.18
N HIS A 99 4.08 -12.87 -2.91
CA HIS A 99 5.50 -13.01 -2.56
C HIS A 99 6.40 -11.92 -3.18
N ASP A 100 5.86 -10.96 -3.92
CA ASP A 100 6.64 -9.78 -4.31
C ASP A 100 6.78 -8.85 -3.10
N ASP A 101 7.97 -8.28 -2.92
CA ASP A 101 8.28 -7.37 -1.82
C ASP A 101 7.65 -6.00 -2.02
N TRP A 102 7.23 -5.38 -0.92
CA TRP A 102 6.69 -4.04 -0.93
C TRP A 102 7.22 -3.23 0.24
N ILE A 103 7.80 -2.07 -0.06
CA ILE A 103 8.22 -1.09 0.94
C ILE A 103 7.76 0.32 0.53
N THR A 104 7.32 1.13 1.50
CA THR A 104 6.84 2.50 1.22
C THR A 104 7.29 3.51 2.29
N SER A 105 6.90 4.76 2.10
CA SER A 105 7.03 5.84 3.08
C SER A 105 5.98 5.72 4.20
N TYR A 106 5.93 6.70 5.10
CA TYR A 106 5.00 6.76 6.23
C TYR A 106 3.50 6.83 5.89
N ARG A 107 3.11 7.03 4.62
CA ARG A 107 1.70 7.00 4.21
C ARG A 107 1.27 5.58 3.84
N CYS A 108 1.41 4.65 4.77
CA CYS A 108 1.44 3.22 4.47
C CYS A 108 0.17 2.44 4.81
N HIS A 109 -0.84 3.05 5.44
CA HIS A 109 -2.00 2.31 5.95
C HIS A 109 -2.74 1.53 4.85
N GLY A 110 -2.83 2.09 3.64
CA GLY A 110 -3.45 1.41 2.50
C GLY A 110 -2.70 0.15 2.09
N VAL A 111 -1.36 0.17 2.13
CA VAL A 111 -0.51 -0.98 1.80
C VAL A 111 -0.63 -2.07 2.88
N GLU A 112 -0.55 -1.68 4.14
CA GLU A 112 -0.77 -2.57 5.29
C GLU A 112 -2.13 -3.26 5.20
N PHE A 113 -3.19 -2.49 4.97
CA PHE A 113 -4.55 -3.00 4.80
C PHE A 113 -4.65 -4.05 3.69
N LEU A 114 -4.04 -3.79 2.53
CA LEU A 114 -4.04 -4.70 1.38
C LEU A 114 -3.26 -5.98 1.69
N ARG A 115 -2.06 -5.84 2.27
CA ARG A 115 -1.17 -6.97 2.59
C ARG A 115 -1.75 -7.88 3.66
N MET A 116 -2.56 -7.33 4.57
CA MET A 116 -3.33 -8.07 5.55
C MET A 116 -4.67 -8.63 5.04
N GLY A 117 -4.90 -8.61 3.72
CA GLY A 117 -6.02 -9.29 3.07
C GLY A 117 -7.25 -8.41 2.80
N ALA A 118 -7.10 -7.09 2.86
CA ALA A 118 -8.10 -6.11 2.41
C ALA A 118 -9.52 -6.28 3.00
N GLY A 119 -9.60 -6.69 4.26
CA GLY A 119 -10.84 -6.93 4.98
C GLY A 119 -10.73 -6.61 6.47
N GLU A 120 -11.45 -7.35 7.31
CA GLU A 120 -11.43 -7.15 8.77
C GLU A 120 -10.02 -7.21 9.36
N ALA A 121 -9.23 -8.22 8.98
CA ALA A 121 -7.86 -8.38 9.47
C ALA A 121 -6.99 -7.17 9.14
N GLY A 122 -7.07 -6.65 7.90
CA GLY A 122 -6.33 -5.46 7.50
C GLY A 122 -6.79 -4.19 8.20
N VAL A 123 -8.11 -3.99 8.38
CA VAL A 123 -8.60 -2.84 9.15
C VAL A 123 -8.15 -2.93 10.61
N LYS A 124 -8.21 -4.12 11.22
CA LYS A 124 -7.79 -4.32 12.60
C LYS A 124 -6.28 -4.12 12.77
N ALA A 125 -5.46 -4.62 11.85
CA ALA A 125 -4.01 -4.43 11.87
C ALA A 125 -3.64 -2.93 11.89
N VAL A 126 -4.19 -2.15 10.96
CA VAL A 126 -3.97 -0.70 10.89
C VAL A 126 -4.52 0.01 12.14
N ILE A 127 -5.79 -0.19 12.47
CA ILE A 127 -6.45 0.59 13.52
C ILE A 127 -5.90 0.28 14.91
N ASN A 128 -5.58 -0.98 15.22
CA ASN A 128 -4.94 -1.31 16.50
C ASN A 128 -3.55 -0.69 16.61
N GLU A 129 -2.75 -0.67 15.53
CA GLU A 129 -1.45 -0.02 15.56
C GLU A 129 -1.58 1.50 15.73
N LEU A 130 -2.55 2.13 15.04
CA LEU A 130 -2.85 3.56 15.22
C LEU A 130 -3.28 3.92 16.65
N LEU A 131 -4.00 3.02 17.32
CA LEU A 131 -4.42 3.19 18.71
C LEU A 131 -3.33 2.83 19.72
N GLY A 132 -2.18 2.31 19.27
CA GLY A 132 -1.09 1.87 20.16
C GLY A 132 -1.43 0.61 20.96
N HIS A 133 -2.23 -0.29 20.37
CA HIS A 133 -2.65 -1.54 21.01
C HIS A 133 -1.65 -2.67 20.77
N ALA A 134 -1.55 -3.61 21.72
CA ALA A 134 -0.64 -4.76 21.62
C ALA A 134 -0.92 -5.66 20.40
N SER A 135 -2.18 -5.66 19.93
CA SER A 135 -2.66 -6.39 18.75
C SER A 135 -2.49 -5.60 17.43
N GLY A 136 -1.81 -4.45 17.45
CA GLY A 136 -1.35 -3.76 16.24
C GLY A 136 -0.20 -4.51 15.57
N SER A 137 0.05 -4.22 14.28
CA SER A 137 1.07 -4.96 13.50
C SER A 137 2.50 -4.76 13.96
N ALA A 138 2.79 -3.70 14.71
CA ALA A 138 4.06 -3.50 15.41
C ALA A 138 3.86 -3.45 16.94
N HIS A 139 2.82 -4.13 17.44
CA HIS A 139 2.49 -4.25 18.85
C HIS A 139 2.29 -2.91 19.58
N GLY A 140 1.83 -1.90 18.85
CA GLY A 140 1.60 -0.56 19.36
C GLY A 140 2.87 0.26 19.58
N LYS A 141 4.03 -0.24 19.13
CA LYS A 141 5.32 0.47 19.22
C LYS A 141 5.59 1.37 18.02
N GLY A 142 5.03 1.06 16.86
CA GLY A 142 5.33 1.74 15.60
C GLY A 142 4.43 2.95 15.35
N GLY A 143 3.13 2.81 15.62
CA GLY A 143 2.11 3.79 15.29
C GLY A 143 1.94 3.99 13.78
N SER A 144 1.37 5.14 13.38
CA SER A 144 0.95 5.41 12.00
C SER A 144 2.02 5.22 10.92
N MET A 145 3.28 5.50 11.23
CA MET A 145 4.33 5.54 10.21
C MET A 145 5.05 4.21 10.03
N HIS A 146 4.84 3.23 10.92
CA HIS A 146 5.73 2.07 11.08
C HIS A 146 4.91 0.79 11.27
N MET A 147 4.34 0.29 10.17
CA MET A 147 3.59 -0.97 10.10
C MET A 147 4.36 -1.94 9.20
N TYR A 148 4.55 -3.19 9.63
CA TYR A 148 5.38 -4.18 8.93
C TYR A 148 4.68 -5.54 8.94
N GLU A 149 4.77 -6.28 7.83
CA GLU A 149 4.26 -7.64 7.71
C GLU A 149 5.27 -8.47 6.90
N PRO A 150 6.45 -8.82 7.48
CA PRO A 150 7.51 -9.51 6.74
C PRO A 150 7.06 -10.88 6.21
N ASP A 151 6.20 -11.61 6.92
CA ASP A 151 5.61 -12.87 6.46
C ASP A 151 4.69 -12.71 5.23
N LYS A 152 4.31 -11.47 4.92
CA LYS A 152 3.46 -11.10 3.77
C LYS A 152 4.21 -10.17 2.80
N ASN A 153 5.54 -10.11 2.94
CA ASN A 153 6.47 -9.34 2.13
C ASN A 153 6.14 -7.83 2.10
N PHE A 154 5.75 -7.28 3.25
CA PHE A 154 5.62 -5.84 3.47
C PHE A 154 6.62 -5.34 4.51
N PHE A 155 7.56 -4.51 4.06
CA PHE A 155 8.76 -4.14 4.81
C PHE A 155 8.70 -2.73 5.38
N GLY A 156 7.51 -2.17 5.54
CA GLY A 156 7.35 -0.98 6.35
C GLY A 156 6.74 0.23 5.67
N GLY A 157 6.20 1.09 6.52
CA GLY A 157 6.29 2.53 6.34
C GLY A 157 7.60 3.07 6.93
N SER A 158 8.31 3.89 6.15
CA SER A 158 9.50 4.59 6.62
C SER A 158 9.19 6.07 6.92
N GLY A 159 9.47 6.48 8.15
CA GLY A 159 9.34 7.86 8.62
C GLY A 159 10.44 8.80 8.11
N ILE A 160 11.57 8.25 7.63
CA ILE A 160 12.68 9.04 7.10
C ILE A 160 12.55 9.10 5.58
N VAL A 161 12.28 10.30 5.06
CA VAL A 161 11.98 10.53 3.65
C VAL A 161 13.11 10.01 2.74
N GLY A 162 12.78 9.03 1.90
CA GLY A 162 13.68 8.42 0.93
C GLY A 162 14.49 7.24 1.46
N ALA A 163 14.53 7.01 2.78
CA ALA A 163 15.35 5.94 3.38
C ALA A 163 14.90 4.53 2.98
N GLN A 164 13.62 4.37 2.63
CA GLN A 164 13.11 3.12 2.10
C GLN A 164 13.66 2.76 0.72
N THR A 165 14.24 3.72 -0.02
CA THR A 165 14.69 3.46 -1.40
C THR A 165 15.94 2.58 -1.48
N PRO A 166 17.04 2.85 -0.74
CA PRO A 166 18.14 1.89 -0.63
C PRO A 166 17.74 0.54 -0.04
N VAL A 167 16.81 0.52 0.93
CA VAL A 167 16.31 -0.72 1.53
C VAL A 167 15.58 -1.57 0.48
N GLY A 168 14.68 -0.95 -0.30
CA GLY A 168 14.01 -1.60 -1.42
C GLY A 168 14.98 -2.11 -2.51
N THR A 169 16.08 -1.39 -2.74
CA THR A 169 17.16 -1.86 -3.64
C THR A 169 17.88 -3.08 -3.05
N GLY A 170 18.09 -3.13 -1.74
CA GLY A 170 18.62 -4.31 -1.05
C GLY A 170 17.67 -5.52 -1.13
N LEU A 171 16.36 -5.29 -0.99
CA LEU A 171 15.33 -6.32 -1.15
C LEU A 171 15.32 -6.88 -2.58
N ALA A 172 15.31 -6.01 -3.61
CA ALA A 172 15.40 -6.44 -5.00
C ALA A 172 16.68 -7.24 -5.30
N PHE A 173 17.82 -6.84 -4.71
CA PHE A 173 19.06 -7.60 -4.79
C PHE A 173 18.91 -8.99 -4.16
N ALA A 174 18.29 -9.08 -2.98
CA ALA A 174 18.05 -10.35 -2.29
C ALA A 174 17.16 -11.27 -3.12
N GLU A 175 16.08 -10.77 -3.71
CA GLU A 175 15.19 -11.57 -4.57
C GLU A 175 15.92 -12.13 -5.80
N GLN A 176 16.71 -11.30 -6.49
CA GLN A 176 17.55 -11.76 -7.60
C GLN A 176 18.58 -12.80 -7.14
N TYR A 177 19.25 -12.55 -6.01
CA TYR A 177 20.28 -13.44 -5.48
C TYR A 177 19.71 -14.80 -5.06
N LEU A 178 18.58 -14.83 -4.37
CA LEU A 178 17.88 -16.05 -3.97
C LEU A 178 17.38 -16.82 -5.19
N HIS A 179 16.80 -16.14 -6.19
CA HIS A 179 16.40 -16.79 -7.44
C HIS A 179 17.60 -17.44 -8.15
N MET A 180 18.75 -16.75 -8.23
CA MET A 180 19.97 -17.31 -8.80
C MET A 180 20.51 -18.50 -8.00
N LEU A 181 20.55 -18.40 -6.67
CA LEU A 181 21.01 -19.50 -5.81
C LEU A 181 20.13 -20.74 -5.95
N ASN A 182 18.81 -20.57 -5.92
CA ASN A 182 17.83 -21.67 -6.03
C ASN A 182 17.85 -22.36 -7.40
N ASN A 183 18.42 -21.71 -8.41
CA ASN A 183 18.50 -22.20 -9.78
C ASN A 183 19.92 -22.48 -10.27
N ARG A 184 20.95 -22.35 -9.41
CA ARG A 184 22.37 -22.43 -9.78
C ARG A 184 22.76 -23.71 -10.50
N ASP A 185 22.25 -24.85 -10.04
CA ASP A 185 22.61 -26.18 -10.57
C ASP A 185 21.58 -26.70 -11.58
N LYS A 186 20.60 -25.86 -11.97
CA LYS A 186 19.55 -26.23 -12.93
C LYS A 186 19.92 -25.76 -14.33
N SER A 187 19.72 -26.64 -15.32
CA SER A 187 19.92 -26.29 -16.74
C SER A 187 18.86 -25.32 -17.28
N VAL A 188 17.69 -25.31 -16.64
CA VAL A 188 16.58 -24.39 -16.90
C VAL A 188 16.13 -23.83 -15.55
N PRO A 189 16.14 -22.50 -15.36
CA PRO A 189 15.60 -21.89 -14.14
C PRO A 189 14.14 -22.28 -13.92
N GLU A 190 13.78 -22.56 -12.68
CA GLU A 190 12.42 -22.84 -12.24
C GLU A 190 11.85 -21.64 -11.49
N GLY A 191 10.57 -21.38 -11.71
CA GLY A 191 9.89 -20.22 -11.15
C GLY A 191 10.31 -18.92 -11.83
N GLU A 192 9.71 -17.83 -11.35
CA GLU A 192 10.07 -16.48 -11.75
C GLU A 192 10.82 -15.78 -10.61
N THR A 193 11.60 -14.76 -10.94
CA THR A 193 12.21 -13.87 -9.94
C THR A 193 11.13 -12.99 -9.34
N ASN A 194 11.04 -12.92 -8.01
CA ASN A 194 10.16 -11.94 -7.37
C ASN A 194 10.72 -10.54 -7.58
N ILE A 195 9.85 -9.54 -7.46
CA ILE A 195 10.23 -8.12 -7.59
C ILE A 195 10.15 -7.42 -6.23
N CYS A 196 10.77 -6.24 -6.14
CA CYS A 196 10.50 -5.29 -5.06
C CYS A 196 9.79 -4.03 -5.60
N VAL A 197 8.61 -3.75 -5.06
CA VAL A 197 7.91 -2.47 -5.24
C VAL A 197 8.39 -1.50 -4.16
N THR A 198 9.09 -0.46 -4.58
CA THR A 198 9.64 0.57 -3.70
C THR A 198 8.92 1.89 -3.93
N MET A 199 8.06 2.28 -3.00
CA MET A 199 7.22 3.48 -3.11
C MET A 199 7.80 4.69 -2.37
N PHE A 200 7.68 5.86 -2.99
CA PHE A 200 8.03 7.15 -2.39
C PHE A 200 7.22 8.29 -3.04
N GLY A 201 7.09 9.44 -2.35
CA GLY A 201 6.32 10.58 -2.86
C GLY A 201 7.12 11.49 -3.80
N ASP A 202 6.44 12.38 -4.51
CA ASP A 202 7.06 13.39 -5.39
C ASP A 202 8.18 14.19 -4.70
N GLY A 203 7.95 14.70 -3.49
CA GLY A 203 8.98 15.40 -2.72
C GLY A 203 10.21 14.55 -2.36
N ALA A 204 10.01 13.24 -2.12
CA ALA A 204 11.11 12.32 -1.79
C ALA A 204 12.01 12.03 -3.00
N SER A 205 11.51 12.22 -4.23
CA SER A 205 12.26 12.02 -5.49
C SER A 205 13.53 12.88 -5.59
N ASN A 206 13.62 13.95 -4.79
CA ASN A 206 14.77 14.85 -4.74
C ASN A 206 15.84 14.41 -3.72
N GLN A 207 15.65 13.31 -2.99
CA GLN A 207 16.64 12.79 -2.04
C GLN A 207 17.80 12.10 -2.78
N GLY A 208 19.04 12.40 -2.40
CA GLY A 208 20.24 11.85 -3.05
C GLY A 208 20.27 10.31 -3.08
N GLN A 209 19.87 9.68 -1.97
CA GLN A 209 19.82 8.22 -1.86
C GLN A 209 18.87 7.53 -2.85
N VAL A 210 17.85 8.23 -3.37
CA VAL A 210 16.98 7.70 -4.44
C VAL A 210 17.78 7.51 -5.73
N TRP A 211 18.66 8.46 -6.06
CA TRP A 211 19.50 8.43 -7.25
C TRP A 211 20.64 7.42 -7.12
N GLU A 212 21.24 7.33 -5.93
CA GLU A 212 22.23 6.28 -5.62
C GLU A 212 21.62 4.88 -5.79
N SER A 213 20.41 4.69 -5.24
CA SER A 213 19.64 3.44 -5.36
C SER A 213 19.32 3.11 -6.82
N ALA A 214 18.81 4.08 -7.58
CA ALA A 214 18.49 3.89 -9.00
C ALA A 214 19.73 3.53 -9.83
N ASN A 215 20.88 4.18 -9.57
CA ASN A 215 22.14 3.86 -10.23
C ASN A 215 22.56 2.40 -9.97
N MET A 216 22.52 1.96 -8.71
CA MET A 216 22.90 0.60 -8.32
C MET A 216 21.92 -0.44 -8.86
N ALA A 217 20.62 -0.18 -8.76
CA ALA A 217 19.58 -1.03 -9.32
C ALA A 217 19.78 -1.22 -10.83
N LYS A 218 20.11 -0.15 -11.56
CA LYS A 218 20.38 -0.26 -13.00
C LYS A 218 21.67 -1.02 -13.29
N LEU A 219 22.75 -0.71 -12.56
CA LEU A 219 24.06 -1.35 -12.73
C LEU A 219 23.98 -2.87 -12.58
N TRP A 220 23.12 -3.35 -11.66
CA TRP A 220 22.98 -4.77 -11.36
C TRP A 220 21.76 -5.43 -12.01
N HIS A 221 20.99 -4.69 -12.82
CA HIS A 221 19.76 -5.15 -13.45
C HIS A 221 18.73 -5.70 -12.44
N LEU A 222 18.59 -5.03 -11.29
CA LEU A 222 17.73 -5.49 -10.21
C LEU A 222 16.24 -5.49 -10.59
N PRO A 223 15.45 -6.46 -10.10
CA PRO A 223 14.00 -6.56 -10.31
C PRO A 223 13.23 -5.57 -9.41
N GLN A 224 13.47 -4.27 -9.59
CA GLN A 224 12.90 -3.20 -8.75
C GLN A 224 11.98 -2.26 -9.52
N ILE A 225 10.77 -2.05 -9.01
CA ILE A 225 9.85 -1.00 -9.48
C ILE A 225 9.95 0.18 -8.51
N PHE A 226 10.49 1.30 -8.99
CA PHE A 226 10.50 2.57 -8.26
C PHE A 226 9.17 3.29 -8.53
N VAL A 227 8.26 3.25 -7.56
CA VAL A 227 6.95 3.88 -7.69
C VAL A 227 6.96 5.27 -7.05
N ILE A 228 6.66 6.29 -7.84
CA ILE A 228 6.47 7.67 -7.38
C ILE A 228 4.99 7.96 -7.23
N GLU A 229 4.52 8.13 -6.00
CA GLU A 229 3.19 8.68 -5.72
C GLU A 229 3.24 10.20 -5.83
N ASN A 230 2.92 10.71 -7.01
CA ASN A 230 2.90 12.14 -7.28
C ASN A 230 1.54 12.72 -6.91
N ASN A 231 1.37 13.09 -5.64
CA ASN A 231 0.15 13.74 -5.13
C ASN A 231 0.22 15.27 -5.18
N GLN A 232 1.17 15.79 -5.95
CA GLN A 232 1.46 17.21 -6.22
C GLN A 232 2.13 17.99 -5.08
N TYR A 233 2.29 17.43 -3.88
CA TYR A 233 2.76 18.17 -2.69
C TYR A 233 3.62 17.34 -1.71
N GLY A 234 4.92 17.64 -1.68
CA GLY A 234 5.84 17.27 -0.59
C GLY A 234 5.63 18.14 0.65
N MET A 235 4.93 17.61 1.66
CA MET A 235 4.41 18.40 2.78
C MET A 235 3.61 19.62 2.29
N GLY A 236 4.15 20.84 2.36
CA GLY A 236 3.51 22.06 1.84
C GLY A 236 4.13 22.61 0.55
N THR A 237 5.08 21.88 -0.04
CA THR A 237 5.83 22.33 -1.22
C THR A 237 5.33 21.61 -2.46
N SER A 238 4.81 22.38 -3.43
CA SER A 238 4.36 21.81 -4.70
C SER A 238 5.53 21.26 -5.53
N THR A 239 5.22 20.34 -6.44
CA THR A 239 6.17 19.77 -7.40
C THR A 239 6.94 20.84 -8.17
N GLU A 240 6.24 21.84 -8.71
CA GLU A 240 6.80 22.99 -9.44
C GLU A 240 7.78 23.86 -8.61
N ARG A 241 7.72 23.78 -7.28
CA ARG A 241 8.63 24.52 -6.38
C ARG A 241 9.76 23.66 -5.81
N SER A 242 9.64 22.34 -5.90
CA SER A 242 10.58 21.40 -5.29
C SER A 242 11.47 20.70 -6.32
N SER A 243 11.02 20.58 -7.56
CA SER A 243 11.66 19.76 -8.59
C SER A 243 11.89 20.58 -9.86
N SER A 244 13.10 20.52 -10.41
CA SER A 244 13.44 21.23 -11.67
C SER A 244 12.80 20.59 -12.90
N SER A 245 12.43 19.32 -12.81
CA SER A 245 11.57 18.62 -13.75
C SER A 245 10.45 17.93 -12.96
N THR A 246 9.21 18.06 -13.43
CA THR A 246 8.03 17.44 -12.81
C THR A 246 7.57 16.19 -13.58
N GLU A 247 8.38 15.72 -14.53
CA GLU A 247 8.20 14.45 -15.25
C GLU A 247 8.98 13.32 -14.54
N TYR A 248 8.45 12.85 -13.40
CA TYR A 248 9.15 11.91 -12.53
C TYR A 248 9.38 10.54 -13.19
N TYR A 249 8.47 10.09 -14.07
CA TYR A 249 8.69 8.87 -14.88
C TYR A 249 9.98 8.93 -15.73
N MET A 250 10.50 10.12 -16.04
CA MET A 250 11.74 10.30 -16.81
C MET A 250 13.00 10.45 -15.94
N MET A 251 12.92 10.27 -14.62
CA MET A 251 14.08 10.36 -13.70
C MET A 251 15.25 9.47 -14.12
N GLY A 252 14.94 8.31 -14.73
CA GLY A 252 15.92 7.39 -15.29
C GLY A 252 16.77 7.92 -16.43
N LYS A 253 16.39 9.08 -17.02
CA LYS A 253 16.99 9.65 -18.23
C LYS A 253 17.27 8.53 -19.25
N HIS A 254 18.48 8.43 -19.79
CA HIS A 254 18.77 7.47 -20.85
C HIS A 254 18.94 6.01 -20.39
N HIS A 255 18.80 5.70 -19.10
CA HIS A 255 19.24 4.41 -18.55
C HIS A 255 18.12 3.54 -17.97
N ILE A 256 17.10 4.14 -17.38
CA ILE A 256 16.00 3.42 -16.72
C ILE A 256 14.69 3.80 -17.41
N ALA A 257 13.89 2.79 -17.75
CA ALA A 257 12.58 2.99 -18.36
C ALA A 257 11.61 3.65 -17.38
N GLY A 258 10.54 4.23 -17.91
CA GLY A 258 9.56 5.01 -17.15
C GLY A 258 8.16 4.87 -17.69
N ILE A 259 7.17 4.81 -16.81
CA ILE A 259 5.74 4.90 -17.15
C ILE A 259 5.10 5.94 -16.23
N GLN A 260 4.31 6.85 -16.81
CA GLN A 260 3.38 7.69 -16.06
C GLN A 260 1.96 7.18 -16.29
N ALA A 261 1.23 6.93 -15.20
CA ALA A 261 -0.16 6.51 -15.22
C ALA A 261 -1.05 7.45 -14.40
N ASP A 262 -2.35 7.46 -14.70
CA ASP A 262 -3.35 8.13 -13.86
C ASP A 262 -3.54 7.35 -12.56
N GLY A 263 -3.00 7.88 -11.46
CA GLY A 263 -3.03 7.26 -10.14
C GLY A 263 -4.42 7.18 -9.52
N ASN A 264 -5.40 7.90 -10.07
CA ASN A 264 -6.80 7.83 -9.63
C ASN A 264 -7.61 6.77 -10.40
N ASN A 265 -7.06 6.20 -11.48
CA ASN A 265 -7.68 5.13 -12.25
C ASN A 265 -7.05 3.78 -11.88
N VAL A 266 -7.75 2.98 -11.09
CA VAL A 266 -7.23 1.71 -10.55
C VAL A 266 -6.79 0.72 -11.64
N PHE A 267 -7.47 0.69 -12.80
CA PHE A 267 -7.09 -0.19 -13.90
C PHE A 267 -5.88 0.33 -14.68
N ALA A 268 -5.72 1.65 -14.79
CA ALA A 268 -4.50 2.24 -15.34
C ALA A 268 -3.28 1.93 -14.46
N VAL A 269 -3.42 2.07 -13.14
CA VAL A 269 -2.38 1.69 -12.18
C VAL A 269 -2.04 0.20 -12.31
N ARG A 270 -3.06 -0.67 -12.38
CA ARG A 270 -2.89 -2.12 -12.55
C ARG A 270 -2.10 -2.45 -13.81
N GLU A 271 -2.50 -1.95 -14.97
CA GLU A 271 -1.81 -2.27 -16.23
C GLU A 271 -0.40 -1.68 -16.30
N ALA A 272 -0.19 -0.47 -15.76
CA ALA A 272 1.14 0.11 -15.65
C ALA A 272 2.08 -0.71 -14.76
N CYS A 273 1.58 -1.16 -13.61
CA CYS A 273 2.34 -1.99 -12.69
C CYS A 273 2.57 -3.40 -13.25
N ARG A 274 1.61 -3.99 -13.98
CA ARG A 274 1.79 -5.27 -14.68
C ARG A 274 2.93 -5.18 -15.70
N ARG A 275 2.94 -4.14 -16.54
CA ARG A 275 4.04 -3.91 -17.49
C ARG A 275 5.37 -3.70 -16.78
N ALA A 276 5.40 -2.91 -15.71
CA ALA A 276 6.61 -2.70 -14.92
C ALA A 276 7.15 -4.02 -14.33
N ARG A 277 6.27 -4.86 -13.81
CA ARG A 277 6.61 -6.20 -13.30
C ARG A 277 7.14 -7.10 -14.40
N GLU A 278 6.48 -7.15 -15.56
CA GLU A 278 6.94 -7.94 -16.72
C GLU A 278 8.38 -7.58 -17.10
N ILE A 279 8.71 -6.29 -17.13
CA ILE A 279 10.07 -5.79 -17.44
C ILE A 279 11.08 -6.28 -16.39
N CYS A 280 10.76 -6.12 -15.09
CA CYS A 280 11.65 -6.53 -14.01
C CYS A 280 11.86 -8.05 -13.97
N VAL A 281 10.78 -8.83 -14.08
CA VAL A 281 10.83 -10.30 -14.07
C VAL A 281 11.59 -10.85 -15.29
N ALA A 282 11.51 -10.17 -16.44
CA ALA A 282 12.28 -10.53 -17.63
C ALA A 282 13.78 -10.21 -17.52
N GLY A 283 14.25 -9.62 -16.41
CA GLY A 283 15.66 -9.29 -16.19
C GLY A 283 16.12 -8.02 -16.93
N ASN A 284 15.20 -7.18 -17.39
CA ASN A 284 15.54 -5.92 -18.07
C ASN A 284 15.98 -4.80 -17.10
N GLY A 285 16.05 -5.10 -15.81
CA GLY A 285 16.43 -4.21 -14.74
C GLY A 285 15.26 -3.39 -14.18
N PRO A 286 15.56 -2.29 -13.48
CA PRO A 286 14.54 -1.52 -12.78
C PRO A 286 13.74 -0.64 -13.73
N ILE A 287 12.63 -0.12 -13.22
CA ILE A 287 11.75 0.82 -13.93
C ILE A 287 11.15 1.85 -12.97
N PHE A 288 10.95 3.08 -13.45
CA PHE A 288 10.18 4.10 -12.74
C PHE A 288 8.69 4.04 -13.13
N LEU A 289 7.81 4.08 -12.14
CA LEU A 289 6.36 4.18 -12.32
C LEU A 289 5.84 5.40 -11.57
N GLU A 290 5.51 6.47 -12.29
CA GLU A 290 4.88 7.66 -11.71
C GLU A 290 3.35 7.51 -11.73
N LEU A 291 2.74 7.54 -10.54
CA LEU A 291 1.30 7.55 -10.37
C LEU A 291 0.85 8.99 -10.08
N LYS A 292 0.22 9.64 -11.07
CA LYS A 292 -0.33 10.99 -10.91
C LYS A 292 -1.62 10.92 -10.10
N THR A 293 -1.53 11.22 -8.80
CA THR A 293 -2.63 11.09 -7.85
C THR A 293 -2.87 12.40 -7.08
N TYR A 294 -3.69 12.35 -6.04
CA TYR A 294 -3.95 13.49 -5.17
C TYR A 294 -4.48 13.09 -3.79
N ARG A 295 -3.87 13.61 -2.72
CA ARG A 295 -4.37 13.43 -1.34
C ARG A 295 -5.41 14.47 -0.95
N TYR A 296 -6.50 14.03 -0.33
CA TYR A 296 -7.58 14.95 0.08
C TYR A 296 -7.28 15.65 1.41
N HIS A 297 -6.80 14.91 2.40
CA HIS A 297 -6.31 15.52 3.63
C HIS A 297 -4.98 16.25 3.39
N GLY A 298 -4.60 17.10 4.37
CA GLY A 298 -3.29 17.72 4.41
C GLY A 298 -2.15 16.70 4.47
N HIS A 299 -0.93 17.17 4.68
CA HIS A 299 0.22 16.30 4.80
C HIS A 299 0.00 15.22 5.88
N SER A 300 -0.39 15.66 7.08
CA SER A 300 -0.79 14.86 8.23
C SER A 300 -1.96 15.55 8.94
N MET A 301 -2.52 14.95 9.98
CA MET A 301 -3.58 15.58 10.78
C MET A 301 -3.20 16.91 11.46
N SER A 302 -1.90 17.21 11.61
CA SER A 302 -1.46 18.52 12.12
C SER A 302 -1.45 19.62 11.05
N ASP A 303 -1.55 19.24 9.78
CA ASP A 303 -1.54 20.16 8.63
C ASP A 303 -2.96 20.33 8.07
N PRO A 304 -3.55 21.53 8.13
CA PRO A 304 -4.89 21.78 7.59
C PRO A 304 -4.95 21.69 6.05
N GLY A 305 -3.80 21.68 5.36
CA GLY A 305 -3.72 21.43 3.92
C GLY A 305 -4.24 22.54 3.02
N VAL A 306 -4.52 23.73 3.56
CA VAL A 306 -5.11 24.88 2.84
C VAL A 306 -4.26 26.16 2.90
N THR A 307 -3.05 26.09 3.45
CA THR A 307 -2.10 27.21 3.50
C THR A 307 -1.24 27.31 2.23
N TYR A 308 -1.20 26.25 1.42
CA TYR A 308 -0.37 26.13 0.22
C TYR A 308 -1.13 25.64 -1.02
N ARG A 309 -2.45 25.41 -0.90
CA ARG A 309 -3.38 25.02 -1.97
C ARG A 309 -4.80 25.42 -1.57
N THR A 310 -5.73 25.53 -2.53
CA THR A 310 -7.08 26.02 -2.26
C THR A 310 -8.04 24.88 -1.92
N ARG A 311 -9.12 25.20 -1.18
CA ARG A 311 -10.22 24.25 -0.97
C ARG A 311 -10.91 23.87 -2.28
N ASP A 312 -11.00 24.82 -3.21
CA ASP A 312 -11.59 24.63 -4.53
C ASP A 312 -10.79 23.61 -5.36
N GLU A 313 -9.46 23.63 -5.28
CA GLU A 313 -8.60 22.63 -5.93
C GLU A 313 -8.91 21.21 -5.40
N ILE A 314 -8.92 21.04 -4.08
CA ILE A 314 -9.22 19.75 -3.43
C ILE A 314 -10.62 19.27 -3.82
N GLN A 315 -11.61 20.18 -3.77
CA GLN A 315 -12.99 19.86 -4.11
C GLN A 315 -13.14 19.49 -5.58
N ASN A 316 -12.50 20.22 -6.49
CA ASN A 316 -12.53 19.95 -7.91
C ASN A 316 -11.94 18.57 -8.23
N VAL A 317 -10.78 18.22 -7.65
CA VAL A 317 -10.19 16.89 -7.84
C VAL A 317 -11.13 15.81 -7.31
N ARG A 318 -11.68 15.97 -6.10
CA ARG A 318 -12.60 14.99 -5.52
C ARG A 318 -13.91 14.83 -6.30
N GLN A 319 -14.39 15.87 -6.98
CA GLN A 319 -15.60 15.81 -7.79
C GLN A 319 -15.36 15.17 -9.16
N THR A 320 -14.17 15.38 -9.74
CA THR A 320 -13.90 15.03 -11.14
C THR A 320 -13.01 13.79 -11.31
N ARG A 321 -12.24 13.41 -10.28
CA ARG A 321 -11.20 12.38 -10.35
C ARG A 321 -11.16 11.46 -9.13
N ASP A 322 -12.23 11.37 -8.34
CA ASP A 322 -12.23 10.45 -7.19
C ASP A 322 -12.22 8.98 -7.63
N SER A 323 -11.25 8.24 -7.09
CA SER A 323 -10.96 6.86 -7.45
C SER A 323 -12.09 5.89 -7.08
N VAL A 324 -12.75 6.12 -5.94
CA VAL A 324 -13.90 5.32 -5.48
C VAL A 324 -15.14 5.60 -6.33
N ASN A 325 -15.38 6.86 -6.70
CA ASN A 325 -16.44 7.19 -7.65
C ASN A 325 -16.16 6.60 -9.03
N TYR A 326 -14.91 6.63 -9.51
CA TYR A 326 -14.52 6.04 -10.79
C TYR A 326 -14.90 4.55 -10.87
N ILE A 327 -14.50 3.73 -9.89
CA ILE A 327 -14.86 2.29 -9.91
C ILE A 327 -16.38 2.08 -9.79
N GLY A 328 -17.07 2.94 -9.04
CA GLY A 328 -18.54 2.96 -9.00
C GLY A 328 -19.17 3.21 -10.37
N HIS A 329 -18.63 4.17 -11.15
CA HIS A 329 -19.07 4.43 -12.51
C HIS A 329 -18.85 3.22 -13.43
N ILE A 330 -17.70 2.56 -13.34
CA ILE A 330 -17.42 1.34 -14.12
C ILE A 330 -18.44 0.23 -13.81
N LEU A 331 -18.79 0.02 -12.53
CA LEU A 331 -19.82 -0.95 -12.15
C LEU A 331 -21.19 -0.61 -12.75
N MET A 332 -21.56 0.68 -12.76
CA MET A 332 -22.85 1.14 -13.30
C MET A 332 -22.92 1.07 -14.82
N GLU A 333 -21.89 1.53 -15.53
CA GLU A 333 -21.83 1.50 -16.99
C GLU A 333 -21.89 0.07 -17.56
N ASN A 334 -21.37 -0.91 -16.82
CA ASN A 334 -21.39 -2.31 -17.23
C ASN A 334 -22.60 -3.11 -16.72
N GLY A 335 -23.55 -2.43 -16.07
CA GLY A 335 -24.80 -3.01 -15.58
C GLY A 335 -24.64 -4.01 -14.43
N ILE A 336 -23.56 -3.88 -13.66
CA ILE A 336 -23.26 -4.76 -12.51
C ILE A 336 -24.06 -4.29 -11.27
N MET A 337 -24.15 -2.98 -11.07
CA MET A 337 -24.95 -2.36 -10.01
C MET A 337 -25.60 -1.08 -10.53
N ASP A 338 -26.80 -0.75 -10.07
CA ASP A 338 -27.37 0.59 -10.24
C ASP A 338 -26.91 1.56 -9.14
N GLU A 339 -27.29 2.83 -9.24
CA GLU A 339 -26.91 3.87 -8.27
C GLU A 339 -27.38 3.55 -6.84
N LYS A 340 -28.57 2.96 -6.70
CA LYS A 340 -29.13 2.59 -5.39
C LYS A 340 -28.31 1.45 -4.77
N GLN A 341 -28.02 0.42 -5.56
CA GLN A 341 -27.19 -0.71 -5.15
C GLN A 341 -25.76 -0.26 -4.80
N TRP A 342 -25.17 0.66 -5.56
CA TRP A 342 -23.86 1.24 -5.24
C TRP A 342 -23.85 1.98 -3.91
N LYS A 343 -24.90 2.78 -3.64
CA LYS A 343 -25.05 3.47 -2.35
C LYS A 343 -25.26 2.49 -1.19
N GLU A 344 -26.06 1.44 -1.39
CA GLU A 344 -26.26 0.37 -0.40
C GLU A 344 -24.96 -0.39 -0.13
N PHE A 345 -24.19 -0.69 -1.17
CA PHE A 345 -22.87 -1.33 -1.09
C PHE A 345 -21.92 -0.50 -0.23
N GLN A 346 -21.74 0.78 -0.53
CA GLN A 346 -20.89 1.67 0.28
C GLN A 346 -21.37 1.79 1.73
N ASN A 347 -22.69 1.87 1.95
CA ASN A 347 -23.26 1.96 3.29
C ASN A 347 -23.08 0.67 4.10
N SER A 348 -23.13 -0.50 3.45
CA SER A 348 -22.86 -1.79 4.11
C SER A 348 -21.41 -1.87 4.59
N ILE A 349 -20.45 -1.56 3.73
CA ILE A 349 -19.03 -1.52 4.06
C ILE A 349 -18.75 -0.50 5.16
N LYS A 350 -19.36 0.69 5.10
CA LYS A 350 -19.25 1.69 6.17
C LYS A 350 -19.67 1.12 7.53
N LYS A 351 -20.76 0.36 7.59
CA LYS A 351 -21.23 -0.26 8.84
C LYS A 351 -20.26 -1.34 9.33
N GLU A 352 -19.74 -2.16 8.42
CA GLU A 352 -18.74 -3.19 8.73
C GLU A 352 -17.46 -2.59 9.29
N VAL A 353 -16.85 -1.62 8.58
CA VAL A 353 -15.63 -0.93 9.01
C VAL A 353 -15.83 -0.27 10.37
N LYS A 354 -16.95 0.42 10.58
CA LYS A 354 -17.27 1.00 11.88
C LYS A 354 -17.38 -0.07 12.98
N GLY A 355 -17.94 -1.24 12.66
CA GLY A 355 -17.97 -2.40 13.55
C GLY A 355 -16.55 -2.84 13.95
N TRP A 356 -15.67 -3.03 12.97
CA TRP A 356 -14.29 -3.44 13.22
C TRP A 356 -13.49 -2.40 14.01
N VAL A 357 -13.66 -1.11 13.72
CA VAL A 357 -13.05 -0.01 14.50
C VAL A 357 -13.57 -0.01 15.94
N ASN A 358 -14.86 -0.23 16.16
CA ASN A 358 -15.42 -0.33 17.51
C ASN A 358 -14.90 -1.55 18.28
N ASP A 359 -14.56 -2.65 17.60
CA ASP A 359 -13.90 -3.79 18.22
C ASP A 359 -12.47 -3.44 18.63
N CYS A 360 -11.72 -2.75 17.77
CA CYS A 360 -10.37 -2.26 18.09
C CYS A 360 -10.40 -1.36 19.34
N LEU A 361 -11.41 -0.52 19.52
CA LEU A 361 -11.56 0.35 20.70
C LEU A 361 -11.72 -0.40 22.04
N LYS A 362 -11.94 -1.72 22.02
CA LYS A 362 -12.04 -2.58 23.21
C LYS A 362 -10.72 -3.29 23.53
N GLU A 363 -9.75 -3.26 22.63
CA GLU A 363 -8.42 -3.82 22.83
C GLU A 363 -7.60 -2.95 23.81
N THR A 364 -6.46 -3.48 24.26
CA THR A 364 -5.63 -2.84 25.29
C THR A 364 -4.26 -2.44 24.74
N PRO A 365 -3.64 -1.38 25.31
CA PRO A 365 -2.23 -1.09 25.06
C PRO A 365 -1.35 -2.26 25.49
N PRO A 366 -0.09 -2.33 24.99
CA PRO A 366 0.87 -3.29 25.49
C PRO A 366 1.21 -3.02 26.97
N GLU A 367 1.58 -4.08 27.69
CA GLU A 367 2.11 -3.99 29.05
C GLU A 367 3.40 -3.17 29.08
N ASP A 368 3.70 -2.50 30.19
CA ASP A 368 4.90 -1.64 30.32
C ASP A 368 6.22 -2.40 30.01
N SER A 369 6.26 -3.70 30.30
CA SER A 369 7.41 -4.57 29.97
C SER A 369 7.74 -4.62 28.47
N ALA A 370 6.75 -4.40 27.60
CA ALA A 370 6.94 -4.38 26.15
C ALA A 370 7.86 -3.23 25.70
N LEU A 371 7.99 -2.16 26.49
CA LEU A 371 8.93 -1.05 26.21
C LEU A 371 10.36 -1.53 25.97
N PHE A 372 10.72 -2.67 26.57
CA PHE A 372 12.08 -3.19 26.61
C PHE A 372 12.32 -4.40 25.71
N THR A 373 11.27 -4.93 25.09
CA THR A 373 11.41 -6.04 24.16
C THR A 373 11.78 -5.53 22.76
N ASP A 374 12.38 -6.40 21.94
CA ASP A 374 12.65 -6.17 20.52
C ASP A 374 13.67 -5.05 20.22
N VAL A 375 14.48 -4.67 21.21
CA VAL A 375 15.65 -3.78 21.02
C VAL A 375 16.76 -4.50 20.26
N PHE A 376 16.89 -5.81 20.48
CA PHE A 376 17.84 -6.70 19.79
C PHE A 376 17.14 -8.01 19.43
N TYR A 377 17.56 -8.62 18.32
CA TYR A 377 17.20 -9.99 17.95
C TYR A 377 18.28 -10.96 18.44
N GLY A 378 17.88 -12.07 19.08
CA GLY A 378 18.79 -13.05 19.66
C GLY A 378 19.02 -12.86 21.16
N GLU A 379 20.28 -12.95 21.62
CA GLU A 379 20.60 -12.77 23.04
C GLU A 379 20.39 -11.30 23.47
N THR A 380 19.54 -11.10 24.47
CA THR A 380 19.36 -9.80 25.12
C THR A 380 20.69 -9.35 25.74
N PRO A 381 21.07 -8.06 25.62
CA PRO A 381 22.24 -7.56 26.33
C PRO A 381 22.14 -7.83 27.83
N ASP A 382 23.28 -8.06 28.47
CA ASP A 382 23.36 -8.31 29.92
C ASP A 382 22.76 -7.18 30.76
N PHE A 383 22.61 -5.98 30.18
CA PHE A 383 22.09 -4.81 30.85
C PHE A 383 21.44 -3.84 29.87
N ILE A 384 20.24 -3.38 30.20
CA ILE A 384 19.64 -2.16 29.64
C ILE A 384 19.45 -1.21 30.82
N ARG A 385 20.01 0.01 30.70
CA ARG A 385 19.95 1.02 31.75
C ARG A 385 18.50 1.36 32.09
N ASN A 386 18.18 1.36 33.39
CA ASN A 386 16.85 1.55 33.98
C ASN A 386 15.90 0.33 33.92
N ILE A 387 16.43 -0.88 33.67
CA ILE A 387 15.70 -2.14 33.87
C ILE A 387 16.30 -2.92 35.04
N GLU A 388 15.47 -3.46 35.93
CA GLU A 388 15.94 -4.47 36.89
C GLU A 388 16.27 -5.77 36.15
N TYR A 389 17.53 -6.22 36.22
CA TYR A 389 18.12 -7.30 35.42
C TYR A 389 17.25 -8.57 35.25
N CYS A 390 16.42 -8.90 36.24
CA CYS A 390 15.48 -10.03 36.23
C CYS A 390 14.30 -9.88 35.25
N GLU A 391 13.95 -8.68 34.81
CA GLU A 391 12.73 -8.39 34.01
C GLU A 391 13.00 -8.26 32.51
N SER A 392 14.26 -8.17 32.08
CA SER A 392 14.66 -7.94 30.67
C SER A 392 14.52 -9.16 29.74
N LYS A 393 14.17 -10.35 30.26
CA LYS A 393 14.25 -11.61 29.52
C LYS A 393 12.88 -12.01 28.94
N SER A 394 12.69 -11.82 27.63
CA SER A 394 11.59 -12.51 26.92
C SER A 394 11.97 -13.98 26.67
N LYS A 395 11.02 -14.89 26.82
CA LYS A 395 11.19 -16.33 26.50
C LYS A 395 10.63 -16.69 25.11
N THR A 396 9.99 -15.75 24.42
CA THR A 396 9.29 -16.03 23.15
C THR A 396 9.44 -14.84 22.19
N PRO A 397 9.87 -15.05 20.93
CA PRO A 397 10.01 -13.99 19.92
C PRO A 397 8.66 -13.55 19.33
N LEU A 398 8.63 -12.34 18.75
CA LEU A 398 7.46 -11.74 18.09
C LEU A 398 7.43 -11.92 16.55
N LEU A 399 8.48 -12.50 15.97
CA LEU A 399 8.60 -12.83 14.54
C LEU A 399 9.34 -14.16 14.38
#